data_AF-A0A936RY77-F1
#
_entry.id   AF-A0A936RY77-F1
#
_cell.length_a   1.000
_cell.length_b   1.000
_cell.length_c   1.000
_cell.angle_alpha   90.00
_cell.angle_beta   90.00
_cell.angle_gamma   90.00
#
_symmetry.space_group_name_H-M   'P 1'
#
loop_
_entity.id
_entity.type
_entity.pdbx_description
1 polymer ?
#
loop_
_entity_poly.entity_id
_entity_poly.type
_entity_poly.pdbx_seq_one_letter_code
_entity_poly.pdbx_strand_id
1 'polypeptide(L)'
;MSGLSDVFKYISHFRHAGHQVGRKVGDMLEVLTYAAIVRERELYSRLHVEPKLFGFSEAGHKVEFTLLNAPQLDEDGNPLVRNGGEITDPTKIFAFIECKKVGVEQTVNGGFKRTFTKHNNKSFKVPFETPFTVSFAPRGVEERHTYTVCFNAPAGVRITKAEDDSFLFEEEIAANSRIVFTLSNENESEVLGNNQSLRDVAYSLDNCRILEIVSVQQGQIIALLNDCLPGPQTPEKAKQSSFVALDVRKRRFNSCDKRNNEAELISVLVLTEFSHWEQKSQNMIKAYIDKNFVVRDDLIVDAFTRFEAQFGEGFYEKITKACFESDEEVRKLALQVVNEHEGKIFLDLDDGEIKRFAFVDGNLVFEV
;
A
#
# COMPACT_ATOMS: atom_id res chain seq x y z
N MET A 1 17.35 0.64 -1.14
CA MET A 1 17.21 -0.81 -0.95
C MET A 1 15.86 -1.21 -1.50
N SER A 2 15.76 -2.19 -2.39
CA SER A 2 14.50 -2.55 -3.09
C SER A 2 13.89 -3.83 -2.50
N GLY A 3 13.49 -3.81 -1.23
CA GLY A 3 12.78 -4.92 -0.60
C GLY A 3 11.25 -4.81 -0.74
N LEU A 4 10.55 -5.92 -0.52
CA LEU A 4 9.11 -5.94 -0.30
C LEU A 4 8.79 -5.38 1.08
N SER A 5 7.70 -4.62 1.17
CA SER A 5 7.24 -3.99 2.41
C SER A 5 6.84 -5.01 3.48
N ASP A 6 7.06 -4.69 4.76
CA ASP A 6 6.54 -5.50 5.87
C ASP A 6 5.00 -5.49 5.93
N VAL A 7 4.36 -4.44 5.39
CA VAL A 7 2.91 -4.42 5.22
C VAL A 7 2.49 -5.58 4.32
N PHE A 8 3.25 -5.90 3.26
CA PHE A 8 2.98 -7.05 2.39
C PHE A 8 3.00 -8.39 3.15
N LYS A 9 3.96 -8.58 4.06
CA LYS A 9 4.02 -9.79 4.90
C LYS A 9 2.75 -9.94 5.72
N TYR A 10 2.30 -8.84 6.34
CA TYR A 10 1.09 -8.84 7.17
C TYR A 10 -0.17 -9.17 6.38
N ILE A 11 -0.37 -8.47 5.26
CA ILE A 11 -1.62 -8.52 4.48
C ILE A 11 -1.71 -9.76 3.58
N SER A 12 -0.57 -10.34 3.17
CA SER A 12 -0.55 -11.59 2.40
C SER A 12 -1.20 -12.75 3.17
N HIS A 13 -1.21 -12.68 4.51
CA HIS A 13 -1.94 -13.61 5.37
C HIS A 13 -3.42 -13.77 4.96
N PHE A 14 -4.09 -12.69 4.57
CA PHE A 14 -5.52 -12.68 4.25
C PHE A 14 -5.86 -13.27 2.86
N ARG A 15 -4.86 -13.69 2.07
CA ARG A 15 -5.03 -14.37 0.77
C ARG A 15 -5.91 -13.63 -0.24
N HIS A 16 -6.00 -12.31 -0.15
CA HIS A 16 -6.64 -11.49 -1.16
C HIS A 16 -5.72 -11.24 -2.36
N ALA A 17 -6.29 -10.97 -3.53
CA ALA A 17 -5.50 -10.61 -4.69
C ALA A 17 -4.71 -9.32 -4.43
N GLY A 18 -3.47 -9.21 -4.97
CA GLY A 18 -2.57 -8.09 -4.67
C GLY A 18 -3.17 -6.69 -4.85
N HIS A 19 -4.10 -6.48 -5.79
CA HIS A 19 -4.79 -5.19 -5.95
C HIS A 19 -5.82 -4.89 -4.84
N GLN A 20 -6.50 -5.91 -4.30
CA GLN A 20 -7.46 -5.76 -3.19
C GLN A 20 -6.73 -5.47 -1.87
N VAL A 21 -5.58 -6.15 -1.71
CA VAL A 21 -4.60 -5.93 -0.65
C VAL A 21 -4.01 -4.51 -0.72
N GLY A 22 -3.63 -4.10 -1.93
CA GLY A 22 -3.24 -2.73 -2.27
C GLY A 22 -4.31 -1.74 -1.81
N ARG A 23 -5.54 -1.90 -2.28
CA ARG A 23 -6.61 -0.96 -1.94
C ARG A 23 -6.78 -0.76 -0.43
N LYS A 24 -6.81 -1.84 0.34
CA LYS A 24 -7.13 -1.74 1.78
C LYS A 24 -6.07 -1.05 2.62
N VAL A 25 -4.80 -1.24 2.29
CA VAL A 25 -3.72 -0.48 2.96
C VAL A 25 -3.78 1.00 2.57
N GLY A 26 -4.23 1.32 1.35
CA GLY A 26 -4.58 2.69 0.97
C GLY A 26 -5.72 3.24 1.83
N ASP A 27 -6.80 2.46 2.00
CA ASP A 27 -7.90 2.85 2.87
C ASP A 27 -7.43 3.08 4.33
N MET A 28 -6.50 2.26 4.85
CA MET A 28 -5.91 2.48 6.19
C MET A 28 -5.08 3.75 6.25
N LEU A 29 -4.24 4.00 5.23
CA LEU A 29 -3.46 5.24 5.13
C LEU A 29 -4.37 6.47 5.14
N GLU A 30 -5.47 6.41 4.39
CA GLU A 30 -6.48 7.46 4.36
C GLU A 30 -7.17 7.63 5.72
N VAL A 31 -7.56 6.54 6.39
CA VAL A 31 -8.18 6.59 7.73
C VAL A 31 -7.24 7.20 8.76
N LEU A 32 -5.96 6.81 8.79
CA LEU A 32 -4.98 7.38 9.73
C LEU A 32 -4.67 8.85 9.40
N THR A 33 -4.61 9.21 8.12
CA THR A 33 -4.45 10.61 7.70
C THR A 33 -5.66 11.44 8.11
N TYR A 34 -6.88 10.90 7.94
CA TYR A 34 -8.11 11.54 8.38
C TYR A 34 -8.10 11.73 9.92
N ALA A 35 -7.74 10.68 10.67
CA ALA A 35 -7.59 10.76 12.12
C ALA A 35 -6.60 11.85 12.56
N ALA A 36 -5.45 11.96 11.89
CA ALA A 36 -4.45 13.01 12.17
C ALA A 36 -4.97 14.43 11.88
N ILE A 37 -5.78 14.61 10.84
CA ILE A 37 -6.41 15.90 10.53
C ILE A 37 -7.44 16.26 11.60
N VAL A 38 -8.36 15.35 11.93
CA VAL A 38 -9.47 15.69 12.85
C VAL A 38 -9.05 15.83 14.31
N ARG A 39 -7.86 15.31 14.67
CA ARG A 39 -7.22 15.55 15.96
C ARG A 39 -6.98 17.05 16.21
N GLU A 40 -6.70 17.81 15.16
CA GLU A 40 -6.51 19.26 15.23
C GLU A 40 -7.82 20.00 14.92
N ARG A 41 -8.45 20.61 15.93
CA ARG A 41 -9.79 21.24 15.79
C ARG A 41 -9.87 22.24 14.64
N GLU A 42 -8.84 23.07 14.47
CA GLU A 42 -8.80 24.07 13.41
C GLU A 42 -8.76 23.44 12.02
N LEU A 43 -7.98 22.37 11.84
CA LEU A 43 -7.94 21.60 10.59
C LEU A 43 -9.26 20.87 10.37
N TYR A 44 -9.82 20.26 11.43
CA TYR A 44 -11.08 19.54 11.38
C TYR A 44 -12.23 20.44 10.88
N SER A 45 -12.35 21.64 11.44
CA SER A 45 -13.36 22.62 11.00
C SER A 45 -13.21 23.07 9.55
N ARG A 46 -12.06 22.85 8.92
CA ARG A 46 -11.78 23.26 7.54
C ARG A 46 -11.79 22.09 6.56
N LEU A 47 -12.07 20.89 7.04
CA LEU A 47 -11.92 19.67 6.27
C LEU A 47 -13.08 19.46 5.28
N HIS A 48 -12.72 19.19 4.04
CA HIS A 48 -13.61 18.69 3.00
C HIS A 48 -13.05 17.36 2.46
N VAL A 49 -13.80 16.28 2.63
CA VAL A 49 -13.43 14.91 2.28
C VAL A 49 -13.91 14.55 0.88
N GLU A 50 -13.03 13.96 0.07
CA GLU A 50 -13.32 13.48 -1.28
C GLU A 50 -13.96 14.45 -2.31
N PRO A 51 -13.71 15.77 -2.31
CA PRO A 51 -14.28 16.63 -3.34
C PRO A 51 -13.58 16.44 -4.70
N LYS A 52 -14.27 16.84 -5.77
CA LYS A 52 -13.65 17.09 -7.07
C LYS A 52 -13.07 18.50 -7.09
N LEU A 53 -11.75 18.61 -7.10
CA LEU A 53 -11.03 19.87 -7.20
C LEU A 53 -10.71 20.17 -8.67
N PHE A 54 -11.23 21.28 -9.19
CA PHE A 54 -11.03 21.65 -10.60
C PHE A 54 -9.77 22.47 -10.80
N GLY A 55 -8.95 22.03 -11.77
CA GLY A 55 -7.74 22.72 -12.19
C GLY A 55 -7.92 23.56 -13.46
N PHE A 56 -6.80 23.97 -14.05
CA PHE A 56 -6.74 24.80 -15.25
C PHE A 56 -7.33 24.09 -16.46
N SER A 57 -7.14 22.77 -16.55
CA SER A 57 -7.64 21.90 -17.61
C SER A 57 -9.16 21.68 -17.60
N GLU A 58 -9.87 22.25 -16.62
CA GLU A 58 -11.29 22.00 -16.34
C GLU A 58 -11.60 20.55 -15.91
N ALA A 59 -10.58 19.71 -15.73
CA ALA A 59 -10.75 18.39 -15.14
C ALA A 59 -11.04 18.51 -13.64
N GLY A 60 -12.08 17.81 -13.17
CA GLY A 60 -12.38 17.64 -11.76
C GLY A 60 -11.59 16.47 -11.18
N HIS A 61 -10.54 16.76 -10.41
CA HIS A 61 -9.67 15.76 -9.78
C HIS A 61 -10.26 15.34 -8.44
N LYS A 62 -10.57 14.05 -8.25
CA LYS A 62 -10.99 13.55 -6.93
C LYS A 62 -9.75 13.48 -6.02
N VAL A 63 -9.67 14.38 -5.05
CA VAL A 63 -8.61 14.40 -4.01
C VAL A 63 -9.13 13.79 -2.72
N GLU A 64 -8.25 13.28 -1.85
CA GLU A 64 -8.70 12.62 -0.62
C GLU A 64 -9.22 13.61 0.40
N PHE A 65 -8.47 14.70 0.62
CA PHE A 65 -8.83 15.75 1.56
C PHE A 65 -8.47 17.13 1.00
N THR A 66 -9.27 18.12 1.38
CA THR A 66 -9.00 19.54 1.10
C THR A 66 -9.22 20.33 2.37
N LEU A 67 -8.43 21.37 2.59
CA LEU A 67 -8.56 22.26 3.71
C LEU A 67 -9.00 23.65 3.22
N LEU A 68 -10.19 24.08 3.65
CA LEU A 68 -10.86 25.32 3.26
C LEU A 68 -10.34 26.51 4.07
N ASN A 69 -10.22 27.69 3.47
CA ASN A 69 -9.75 28.89 4.19
C ASN A 69 -10.64 29.25 5.39
N ALA A 70 -11.95 29.07 5.23
CA ALA A 70 -12.94 29.39 6.25
C ALA A 70 -13.42 28.12 6.99
N PRO A 71 -13.51 28.14 8.33
CA PRO A 71 -14.08 27.04 9.09
C PRO A 71 -15.54 26.84 8.73
N GLN A 72 -15.97 25.58 8.76
CA GLN A 72 -17.33 25.10 8.59
C GLN A 72 -17.75 24.49 9.92
N LEU A 73 -18.72 25.12 10.58
CA LEU A 73 -19.24 24.70 11.87
C LEU A 73 -20.76 24.53 11.77
N ASP A 74 -21.31 23.62 12.57
CA ASP A 74 -22.75 23.52 12.80
C ASP A 74 -23.25 24.60 13.78
N GLU A 75 -24.55 24.59 14.08
CA GLU A 75 -25.19 25.55 14.98
C GLU A 75 -24.63 25.48 16.42
N ASP A 76 -24.10 24.32 16.82
CA ASP A 76 -23.50 24.05 18.12
C ASP A 76 -21.99 24.38 18.18
N GLY A 77 -21.41 24.85 17.07
CA GLY A 77 -19.99 25.20 16.97
C GLY A 77 -19.06 23.99 16.79
N ASN A 78 -19.59 22.84 16.39
CA ASN A 78 -18.81 21.64 16.06
C ASN A 78 -18.43 21.65 14.57
N PRO A 79 -17.24 21.12 14.22
CA PRO A 79 -16.82 20.94 12.83
C PRO A 79 -17.85 20.18 11.98
N LEU A 80 -18.26 20.81 10.88
CA LEU A 80 -19.15 20.22 9.89
C LEU A 80 -18.34 19.72 8.68
N VAL A 81 -18.12 18.40 8.60
CA VAL A 81 -17.43 17.80 7.46
C VAL A 81 -18.35 17.66 6.26
N ARG A 82 -17.85 18.04 5.09
CA ARG A 82 -18.50 17.78 3.80
C ARG A 82 -17.84 16.61 3.10
N ASN A 83 -18.67 15.76 2.50
CA ASN A 83 -18.24 14.62 1.69
C ASN A 83 -18.64 14.82 0.23
N GLY A 84 -17.70 14.59 -0.69
CA GLY A 84 -17.94 14.71 -2.12
C GLY A 84 -18.22 16.14 -2.57
N GLY A 85 -18.92 16.32 -3.69
CA GLY A 85 -19.17 17.64 -4.28
C GLY A 85 -17.96 18.19 -5.06
N GLU A 86 -18.03 19.48 -5.39
CA GLU A 86 -17.11 20.12 -6.34
C GLU A 86 -16.54 21.43 -5.78
N ILE A 87 -15.24 21.64 -5.99
CA ILE A 87 -14.52 22.89 -5.69
C ILE A 87 -13.99 23.42 -7.02
N THR A 88 -14.71 24.39 -7.59
CA THR A 88 -14.37 25.02 -8.89
C THR A 88 -13.43 26.23 -8.75
N ASP A 89 -13.31 26.75 -7.54
CA ASP A 89 -12.50 27.91 -7.20
C ASP A 89 -11.41 27.52 -6.19
N PRO A 90 -10.16 27.28 -6.64
CA PRO A 90 -9.06 26.87 -5.77
C PRO A 90 -8.56 27.99 -4.85
N THR A 91 -9.10 29.21 -4.95
CA THR A 91 -8.81 30.28 -3.98
C THR A 91 -9.50 30.06 -2.64
N LYS A 92 -10.46 29.13 -2.56
CA LYS A 92 -11.21 28.80 -1.33
C LYS A 92 -10.49 27.81 -0.40
N ILE A 93 -9.39 27.22 -0.86
CA ILE A 93 -8.62 26.22 -0.11
C ILE A 93 -7.23 26.76 0.18
N PHE A 94 -6.57 26.27 1.22
CA PHE A 94 -5.15 26.54 1.48
C PHE A 94 -4.29 25.28 1.38
N ALA A 95 -4.91 24.10 1.34
CA ALA A 95 -4.19 22.85 1.08
C ALA A 95 -5.11 21.79 0.48
N PHE A 96 -4.49 20.82 -0.21
CA PHE A 96 -5.13 19.55 -0.56
C PHE A 96 -4.15 18.41 -0.34
N ILE A 97 -4.68 17.26 0.05
CA ILE A 97 -3.92 16.10 0.47
C ILE A 97 -4.36 14.91 -0.37
N GLU A 98 -3.41 14.24 -0.99
CA GLU A 98 -3.61 12.95 -1.61
C GLU A 98 -2.92 11.86 -0.81
N CYS A 99 -3.62 10.74 -0.59
CA CYS A 99 -3.04 9.53 -0.04
C CYS A 99 -2.82 8.56 -1.19
N LYS A 100 -1.59 8.08 -1.37
CA LYS A 100 -1.31 7.04 -2.37
C LYS A 100 -0.61 5.88 -1.69
N LYS A 101 -1.22 4.70 -1.82
CA LYS A 101 -0.55 3.47 -1.47
C LYS A 101 0.40 3.00 -2.58
N VAL A 102 1.60 2.63 -2.16
CA VAL A 102 2.49 1.70 -2.87
C VAL A 102 2.21 0.29 -2.39
N GLY A 103 1.93 -0.65 -3.30
CA GLY A 103 1.60 -2.03 -2.93
C GLY A 103 2.44 -3.00 -3.74
N VAL A 104 2.80 -4.12 -3.12
CA VAL A 104 3.41 -5.25 -3.83
C VAL A 104 2.45 -5.77 -4.91
N GLU A 105 2.92 -5.81 -6.16
CA GLU A 105 2.18 -6.35 -7.29
C GLU A 105 2.49 -7.85 -7.42
N GLN A 106 1.44 -8.66 -7.53
CA GLN A 106 1.60 -10.07 -7.84
C GLN A 106 1.35 -10.27 -9.34
N THR A 107 2.39 -10.68 -10.06
CA THR A 107 2.29 -10.94 -11.50
C THR A 107 2.61 -12.39 -11.78
N VAL A 108 1.82 -13.04 -12.63
CA VAL A 108 2.07 -14.45 -12.97
C VAL A 108 3.43 -14.56 -13.67
N ASN A 109 4.28 -15.43 -13.13
CA ASN A 109 5.65 -15.65 -13.55
C ASN A 109 5.76 -16.01 -15.04
N GLY A 110 6.65 -15.33 -15.73
CA GLY A 110 6.83 -15.46 -17.18
C GLY A 110 7.37 -16.83 -17.61
N GLY A 111 8.23 -17.46 -16.82
CA GLY A 111 8.72 -18.81 -17.06
C GLY A 111 7.59 -19.83 -16.94
N PHE A 112 6.84 -19.76 -15.84
CA PHE A 112 5.69 -20.62 -15.58
C PHE A 112 4.64 -20.56 -16.71
N LYS A 113 4.33 -19.36 -17.20
CA LYS A 113 3.45 -19.13 -18.37
C LYS A 113 3.90 -19.83 -19.65
N ARG A 114 5.22 -19.91 -19.88
CA ARG A 114 5.79 -20.54 -21.08
C ARG A 114 5.85 -22.06 -20.94
N THR A 115 6.06 -22.56 -19.74
CA THR A 115 6.19 -24.00 -19.47
C THR A 115 4.85 -24.72 -19.51
N PHE A 116 3.78 -24.12 -18.97
CA PHE A 116 2.52 -24.82 -18.74
C PHE A 116 1.38 -24.34 -19.63
N THR A 117 0.48 -25.26 -19.96
CA THR A 117 -0.71 -24.97 -20.76
C THR A 117 -1.71 -24.17 -19.95
N LYS A 118 -2.21 -23.08 -20.51
CA LYS A 118 -3.21 -22.21 -19.89
C LYS A 118 -4.52 -22.98 -19.63
N HIS A 119 -5.05 -22.88 -18.41
CA HIS A 119 -6.40 -23.37 -18.06
C HIS A 119 -7.44 -22.27 -18.25
N ASN A 120 -7.14 -21.06 -17.77
CA ASN A 120 -7.95 -19.85 -17.95
C ASN A 120 -7.05 -18.59 -17.94
N ASN A 121 -7.61 -17.39 -17.88
CA ASN A 121 -6.83 -16.13 -17.91
C ASN A 121 -5.82 -15.96 -16.77
N LYS A 122 -5.87 -16.77 -15.71
CA LYS A 122 -5.05 -16.60 -14.50
C LYS A 122 -4.30 -17.86 -14.07
N SER A 123 -4.71 -19.06 -14.50
CA SER A 123 -4.13 -20.33 -14.03
C SER A 123 -3.75 -21.30 -15.17
N PHE A 124 -2.91 -22.28 -14.82
CA PHE A 124 -2.22 -23.19 -15.73
C PHE A 124 -2.36 -24.64 -15.27
N LYS A 125 -2.32 -25.56 -16.23
CA LYS A 125 -2.36 -27.01 -16.01
C LYS A 125 -0.93 -27.52 -15.81
N VAL A 126 -0.65 -28.05 -14.62
CA VAL A 126 0.63 -28.66 -14.25
C VAL A 126 0.41 -30.16 -14.08
N PRO A 127 0.90 -31.02 -15.00
CA PRO A 127 0.77 -32.47 -14.86
C PRO A 127 1.51 -32.99 -13.63
N PHE A 128 1.04 -34.09 -13.05
CA PHE A 128 1.81 -34.80 -12.03
C PHE A 128 3.14 -35.33 -12.60
N GLU A 129 4.10 -35.57 -11.72
CA GLU A 129 5.42 -36.12 -12.04
C GLU A 129 6.23 -35.29 -13.06
N THR A 130 5.83 -34.03 -13.27
CA THR A 130 6.49 -33.09 -14.18
C THR A 130 7.15 -31.98 -13.36
N PRO A 131 8.47 -32.09 -13.08
CA PRO A 131 9.15 -31.09 -12.26
C PRO A 131 9.31 -29.76 -12.99
N PHE A 132 9.29 -28.67 -12.22
CA PHE A 132 9.63 -27.33 -12.70
C PHE A 132 10.45 -26.58 -11.65
N THR A 133 11.14 -25.52 -12.08
CA THR A 133 12.02 -24.77 -11.19
C THR A 133 11.45 -23.42 -10.80
N VAL A 134 11.74 -23.02 -9.57
CA VAL A 134 11.51 -21.69 -9.03
C VAL A 134 12.87 -21.15 -8.57
N SER A 135 13.50 -20.31 -9.40
CA SER A 135 14.84 -19.75 -9.11
C SER A 135 14.87 -18.24 -8.93
N PHE A 136 15.46 -17.73 -7.86
CA PHE A 136 15.63 -16.29 -7.60
C PHE A 136 16.92 -16.02 -6.82
N ALA A 137 17.42 -14.79 -6.89
CA ALA A 137 18.63 -14.32 -6.20
C ALA A 137 18.46 -12.86 -5.80
N PRO A 138 19.16 -12.40 -4.75
CA PRO A 138 19.24 -10.99 -4.42
C PRO A 138 19.85 -10.21 -5.57
N ARG A 139 19.49 -8.92 -5.68
CA ARG A 139 20.01 -8.07 -6.75
C ARG A 139 21.53 -7.94 -6.66
N GLY A 140 22.23 -8.35 -7.72
CA GLY A 140 23.69 -8.25 -7.81
C GLY A 140 24.46 -9.43 -7.22
N VAL A 141 23.76 -10.48 -6.77
CA VAL A 141 24.35 -11.73 -6.30
C VAL A 141 24.26 -12.78 -7.41
N GLU A 142 25.36 -13.47 -7.69
CA GLU A 142 25.42 -14.54 -8.71
C GLU A 142 24.81 -15.85 -8.21
N GLU A 143 25.00 -16.15 -6.92
CA GLU A 143 24.43 -17.32 -6.27
C GLU A 143 22.90 -17.24 -6.28
N ARG A 144 22.26 -18.32 -6.73
CA ARG A 144 20.81 -18.41 -6.91
C ARG A 144 20.24 -19.48 -6.01
N HIS A 145 19.13 -19.17 -5.37
CA HIS A 145 18.28 -20.19 -4.82
C HIS A 145 17.48 -20.84 -5.94
N THR A 146 17.58 -22.15 -6.10
CA THR A 146 16.83 -22.89 -7.12
C THR A 146 16.06 -24.03 -6.50
N TYR A 147 14.75 -23.86 -6.41
CA TYR A 147 13.83 -24.88 -5.93
C TYR A 147 13.31 -25.70 -7.10
N THR A 148 13.34 -27.03 -6.99
CA THR A 148 12.68 -27.94 -7.93
C THR A 148 11.38 -28.42 -7.30
N VAL A 149 10.26 -28.12 -7.94
CA VAL A 149 8.91 -28.44 -7.48
C VAL A 149 8.35 -29.55 -8.34
N CYS A 150 7.85 -30.62 -7.72
CA CYS A 150 7.15 -31.72 -8.38
C CYS A 150 5.84 -32.00 -7.64
N PHE A 151 4.73 -32.08 -8.38
CA PHE A 151 3.47 -32.55 -7.83
C PHE A 151 3.36 -34.06 -8.02
N ASN A 152 3.01 -34.78 -6.96
CA ASN A 152 2.86 -36.22 -6.96
C ASN A 152 1.39 -36.61 -6.86
N ALA A 153 1.00 -37.69 -7.52
CA ALA A 153 -0.35 -38.22 -7.36
C ALA A 153 -0.56 -38.83 -5.95
N PRO A 154 -1.75 -38.71 -5.34
CA PRO A 154 -2.95 -38.04 -5.86
C PRO A 154 -3.00 -36.53 -5.59
N ALA A 155 -2.26 -36.03 -4.60
CA ALA A 155 -2.31 -34.64 -4.14
C ALA A 155 -1.09 -34.25 -3.29
N GLY A 156 0.11 -34.73 -3.63
CA GLY A 156 1.34 -34.38 -2.92
C GLY A 156 2.13 -33.29 -3.64
N VAL A 157 2.94 -32.54 -2.90
CA VAL A 157 4.02 -31.71 -3.46
C VAL A 157 5.34 -32.11 -2.82
N ARG A 158 6.39 -32.19 -3.64
CA ARG A 158 7.77 -32.36 -3.20
C ARG A 158 8.62 -31.22 -3.75
N ILE A 159 9.41 -30.61 -2.87
CA ILE A 159 10.30 -29.51 -3.22
C ILE A 159 11.70 -29.82 -2.69
N THR A 160 12.70 -29.73 -3.58
CA THR A 160 14.12 -29.84 -3.26
C THR A 160 14.85 -28.55 -3.63
N LYS A 161 16.04 -28.33 -3.06
CA LYS A 161 16.85 -27.11 -3.23
C LYS A 161 18.18 -27.49 -3.88
N ALA A 162 18.54 -26.88 -5.00
CA ALA A 162 19.69 -27.30 -5.83
C ALA A 162 21.05 -27.11 -5.12
N GLU A 163 21.12 -26.13 -4.23
CA GLU A 163 22.30 -25.78 -3.45
C GLU A 163 22.36 -26.51 -2.09
N ASP A 164 21.33 -27.28 -1.74
CA ASP A 164 21.26 -28.04 -0.49
C ASP A 164 20.56 -29.39 -0.72
N ASP A 165 21.37 -30.42 -0.95
CA ASP A 165 20.90 -31.80 -1.17
C ASP A 165 20.13 -32.39 0.02
N SER A 166 20.27 -31.79 1.22
CA SER A 166 19.56 -32.23 2.42
C SER A 166 18.18 -31.60 2.55
N PHE A 167 17.89 -30.53 1.82
CA PHE A 167 16.61 -29.87 1.84
C PHE A 167 15.53 -30.71 1.18
N LEU A 168 14.50 -31.06 1.95
CA LEU A 168 13.31 -31.72 1.48
C LEU A 168 12.09 -31.10 2.14
N PHE A 169 11.19 -30.58 1.31
CA PHE A 169 9.87 -30.13 1.72
C PHE A 169 8.81 -31.00 1.05
N GLU A 170 7.94 -31.61 1.86
CA GLU A 170 6.83 -32.43 1.39
C GLU A 170 5.56 -32.04 2.14
N GLU A 171 4.48 -31.82 1.39
CA GLU A 171 3.16 -31.47 1.96
C GLU A 171 2.06 -32.10 1.11
N GLU A 172 0.92 -32.38 1.74
CA GLU A 172 -0.32 -32.68 1.01
C GLU A 172 -0.96 -31.36 0.56
N ILE A 173 -1.38 -31.28 -0.70
CA ILE A 173 -1.99 -30.08 -1.28
C ILE A 173 -3.48 -30.29 -1.52
N ALA A 174 -4.26 -29.28 -1.18
CA ALA A 174 -5.69 -29.22 -1.48
C ALA A 174 -6.01 -28.02 -2.38
N ALA A 175 -7.24 -27.95 -2.88
CA ALA A 175 -7.74 -26.73 -3.51
C ALA A 175 -7.60 -25.53 -2.55
N ASN A 176 -7.22 -24.38 -3.10
CA ASN A 176 -6.90 -23.14 -2.37
C ASN A 176 -5.68 -23.20 -1.43
N SER A 177 -4.83 -24.21 -1.59
CA SER A 177 -3.53 -24.25 -0.90
C SER A 177 -2.54 -23.28 -1.54
N ARG A 178 -1.53 -22.87 -0.78
CA ARG A 178 -0.41 -22.09 -1.32
C ARG A 178 0.91 -22.57 -0.76
N ILE A 179 1.97 -22.34 -1.53
CA ILE A 179 3.36 -22.51 -1.11
C ILE A 179 4.07 -21.19 -1.40
N VAL A 180 4.80 -20.67 -0.42
CA VAL A 180 5.49 -19.38 -0.54
C VAL A 180 6.99 -19.61 -0.50
N PHE A 181 7.70 -19.01 -1.45
CA PHE A 181 9.15 -19.01 -1.51
C PHE A 181 9.63 -17.60 -1.16
N THR A 182 10.49 -17.48 -0.15
CA THR A 182 10.97 -16.19 0.36
C THR A 182 12.44 -15.98 0.01
N LEU A 183 12.85 -14.73 -0.09
CA LEU A 183 14.24 -14.32 -0.20
C LEU A 183 14.50 -13.12 0.69
N SER A 184 15.55 -13.16 1.50
CA SER A 184 16.05 -12.02 2.27
C SER A 184 17.16 -11.29 1.51
N ASN A 185 17.44 -10.07 1.95
CA ASN A 185 18.52 -9.23 1.44
C ASN A 185 19.91 -9.86 1.73
N GLU A 186 19.97 -10.72 2.74
CA GLU A 186 21.16 -11.43 3.22
C GLU A 186 21.33 -12.80 2.55
N ASN A 187 20.58 -13.06 1.47
CA ASN A 187 20.58 -14.32 0.72
C ASN A 187 20.08 -15.51 1.55
N GLU A 188 19.15 -15.28 2.48
CA GLU A 188 18.40 -16.34 3.16
C GLU A 188 17.13 -16.66 2.37
N SER A 189 16.76 -17.95 2.29
CA SER A 189 15.59 -18.37 1.53
C SER A 189 14.91 -19.60 2.12
N GLU A 190 13.61 -19.48 2.34
CA GLU A 190 12.75 -20.49 2.97
C GLU A 190 11.54 -20.83 2.09
N VAL A 191 10.96 -21.99 2.36
CA VAL A 191 9.68 -22.44 1.78
C VAL A 191 8.66 -22.53 2.90
N LEU A 192 7.56 -21.81 2.75
CA LEU A 192 6.43 -21.84 3.68
C LEU A 192 5.28 -22.63 3.06
N GLY A 193 4.80 -23.62 3.80
CA GLY A 193 3.63 -24.42 3.44
C GLY A 193 2.30 -23.70 3.66
N ASN A 194 1.21 -24.42 3.43
CA ASN A 194 -0.12 -23.81 3.40
C ASN A 194 -0.55 -23.22 4.76
N ASN A 195 -0.09 -23.81 5.87
CA ASN A 195 -0.46 -23.38 7.21
C ASN A 195 0.49 -22.34 7.82
N GLN A 196 1.53 -21.92 7.09
CA GLN A 196 2.50 -20.94 7.55
C GLN A 196 2.19 -19.53 7.00
N SER A 197 2.67 -18.51 7.71
CA SER A 197 2.45 -17.11 7.33
C SER A 197 3.75 -16.37 7.06
N LEU A 198 3.71 -15.44 6.09
CA LEU A 198 4.79 -14.45 5.92
C LEU A 198 4.97 -13.54 7.13
N ARG A 199 3.96 -13.46 8.02
CA ARG A 199 4.06 -12.76 9.31
C ARG A 199 5.11 -13.36 10.23
N ASP A 200 5.35 -14.66 10.11
CA ASP A 200 6.24 -15.42 10.99
C ASP A 200 7.70 -15.37 10.51
N VAL A 201 7.94 -14.82 9.32
CA VAL A 201 9.29 -14.65 8.75
C VAL A 201 9.97 -13.49 9.46
N ALA A 202 11.10 -13.76 10.13
CA ALA A 202 11.80 -12.75 10.93
C ALA A 202 12.48 -11.67 10.07
N TYR A 203 13.03 -12.03 8.91
CA TYR A 203 13.74 -11.10 8.04
C TYR A 203 12.79 -10.29 7.13
N SER A 204 13.29 -9.14 6.67
CA SER A 204 12.66 -8.39 5.58
C SER A 204 12.86 -9.12 4.26
N LEU A 205 11.83 -9.10 3.42
CA LEU A 205 11.84 -9.80 2.14
C LEU A 205 12.49 -8.92 1.06
N ASP A 206 13.51 -9.42 0.36
CA ASP A 206 13.98 -8.84 -0.91
C ASP A 206 13.08 -9.29 -2.06
N ASN A 207 12.68 -10.57 -2.06
CA ASN A 207 11.84 -11.17 -3.09
C ASN A 207 10.89 -12.21 -2.49
N CYS A 208 9.79 -12.48 -3.18
CA CYS A 208 8.82 -13.49 -2.79
C CYS A 208 8.12 -14.06 -4.02
N ARG A 209 7.90 -15.38 -4.03
CA ARG A 209 7.05 -16.05 -5.01
C ARG A 209 5.98 -16.85 -4.33
N ILE A 210 4.77 -16.84 -4.89
CA ILE A 210 3.63 -17.55 -4.32
C ILE A 210 3.11 -18.51 -5.39
N LEU A 211 3.19 -19.81 -5.09
CA LEU A 211 2.57 -20.87 -5.87
C LEU A 211 1.18 -21.17 -5.28
N GLU A 212 0.13 -20.80 -6.00
CA GLU A 212 -1.26 -21.01 -5.59
C GLU A 212 -1.83 -22.24 -6.29
N ILE A 213 -2.43 -23.13 -5.50
CA ILE A 213 -3.11 -24.34 -5.95
C ILE A 213 -4.60 -24.03 -6.06
N VAL A 214 -5.10 -23.87 -7.29
CA VAL A 214 -6.51 -23.53 -7.55
C VAL A 214 -7.39 -24.77 -7.39
N SER A 215 -6.98 -25.90 -7.95
CA SER A 215 -7.69 -27.17 -7.80
C SER A 215 -6.79 -28.37 -8.11
N VAL A 216 -7.13 -29.51 -7.50
CA VAL A 216 -6.54 -30.82 -7.79
C VAL A 216 -7.48 -31.56 -8.74
N GLN A 217 -6.97 -32.04 -9.88
CA GLN A 217 -7.74 -32.76 -10.89
C GLN A 217 -7.09 -34.11 -11.18
N GLN A 218 -7.81 -35.00 -11.87
CA GLN A 218 -7.26 -36.28 -12.27
C GLN A 218 -6.07 -36.06 -13.23
N GLY A 219 -4.88 -36.50 -12.81
CA GLY A 219 -3.65 -36.42 -13.60
C GLY A 219 -2.93 -35.07 -13.61
N GLN A 220 -3.50 -34.02 -13.00
CA GLN A 220 -2.91 -32.67 -13.04
C GLN A 220 -3.38 -31.77 -11.90
N ILE A 221 -2.61 -30.73 -11.64
CA ILE A 221 -2.95 -29.60 -10.77
C ILE A 221 -3.26 -28.37 -11.61
N ILE A 222 -4.29 -27.60 -11.22
CA ILE A 222 -4.47 -26.24 -11.71
C ILE A 222 -3.79 -25.29 -10.74
N ALA A 223 -2.74 -24.61 -11.19
CA ALA A 223 -1.95 -23.72 -10.33
C ALA A 223 -1.57 -22.41 -11.04
N LEU A 224 -1.08 -21.45 -10.26
CA LEU A 224 -0.37 -20.29 -10.76
C LEU A 224 0.83 -19.98 -9.86
N LEU A 225 1.92 -19.54 -10.47
CA LEU A 225 3.09 -19.02 -9.76
C LEU A 225 3.15 -17.51 -9.96
N ASN A 226 3.08 -16.75 -8.88
CA ASN A 226 3.19 -15.29 -8.89
C ASN A 226 4.59 -14.86 -8.45
N ASP A 227 5.19 -13.94 -9.21
CA ASP A 227 6.28 -13.09 -8.74
C ASP A 227 5.67 -11.93 -7.95
N CYS A 228 6.11 -11.75 -6.69
CA CYS A 228 5.73 -10.61 -5.86
C CYS A 228 6.77 -9.51 -6.09
N LEU A 229 6.37 -8.45 -6.77
CA LEU A 229 7.24 -7.37 -7.20
C LEU A 229 6.94 -6.11 -6.37
N PRO A 230 7.97 -5.36 -5.94
CA PRO A 230 7.77 -3.99 -5.48
C PRO A 230 7.06 -3.21 -6.59
N GLY A 231 5.83 -2.73 -6.33
CA GLY A 231 4.87 -2.39 -7.38
C GLY A 231 5.31 -1.22 -8.28
N PRO A 232 5.58 -1.44 -9.58
CA PRO A 232 5.92 -0.35 -10.50
C PRO A 232 4.71 0.54 -10.81
N GLN A 233 3.47 0.12 -10.56
CA GLN A 233 2.29 0.97 -10.82
C GLN A 233 2.14 2.15 -9.86
N THR A 234 2.87 2.15 -8.74
CA THR A 234 2.65 3.19 -7.74
C THR A 234 3.45 4.46 -7.94
N PRO A 235 4.74 4.42 -8.33
CA PRO A 235 5.39 5.63 -8.82
C PRO A 235 4.52 6.37 -9.85
N GLU A 236 3.81 5.65 -10.71
CA GLU A 236 2.85 6.18 -11.67
C GLU A 236 1.62 6.81 -10.98
N LYS A 237 1.00 6.15 -10.00
CA LYS A 237 -0.12 6.73 -9.23
C LYS A 237 0.26 7.96 -8.41
N ALA A 238 1.46 8.00 -7.87
CA ALA A 238 1.96 9.15 -7.12
C ALA A 238 2.37 10.30 -8.04
N LYS A 239 2.93 10.01 -9.22
CA LYS A 239 3.12 11.00 -10.28
C LYS A 239 1.78 11.60 -10.74
N GLN A 240 0.66 10.87 -10.64
CA GLN A 240 -0.67 11.44 -10.90
C GLN A 240 -1.02 12.58 -9.94
N SER A 241 -0.64 12.48 -8.66
CA SER A 241 -0.81 13.57 -7.69
C SER A 241 -0.02 14.83 -8.09
N SER A 242 1.12 14.66 -8.77
CA SER A 242 1.86 15.79 -9.35
C SER A 242 1.08 16.50 -10.46
N PHE A 243 0.31 15.77 -11.29
CA PHE A 243 -0.55 16.39 -12.30
C PHE A 243 -1.70 17.17 -11.67
N VAL A 244 -2.29 16.68 -10.58
CA VAL A 244 -3.32 17.42 -9.83
C VAL A 244 -2.72 18.71 -9.27
N ALA A 245 -1.55 18.64 -8.63
CA ALA A 245 -0.87 19.82 -8.12
C ALA A 245 -0.54 20.85 -9.19
N LEU A 246 0.00 20.40 -10.33
CA LEU A 246 0.28 21.24 -11.49
C LEU A 246 -0.97 21.98 -11.98
N ASP A 247 -2.06 21.23 -12.17
CA ASP A 247 -3.29 21.74 -12.78
C ASP A 247 -4.01 22.75 -11.87
N VAL A 248 -4.12 22.44 -10.57
CA VAL A 248 -4.73 23.32 -9.57
C VAL A 248 -3.87 24.56 -9.35
N ARG A 249 -2.54 24.41 -9.28
CA ARG A 249 -1.61 25.55 -9.13
C ARG A 249 -1.69 26.47 -10.35
N LYS A 250 -1.74 25.92 -11.57
CA LYS A 250 -1.91 26.70 -12.80
C LYS A 250 -3.22 27.48 -12.77
N ARG A 251 -4.31 26.87 -12.29
CA ARG A 251 -5.61 27.56 -12.15
C ARG A 251 -5.52 28.73 -11.18
N ARG A 252 -4.88 28.53 -10.03
CA ARG A 252 -4.83 29.53 -8.95
C ARG A 252 -3.86 30.67 -9.22
N PHE A 253 -2.67 30.35 -9.71
CA PHE A 253 -1.54 31.30 -9.78
C PHE A 253 -1.10 31.62 -11.20
N ASN A 254 -1.75 31.03 -12.21
CA ASN A 254 -1.30 31.07 -13.60
C ASN A 254 0.15 30.55 -13.80
N SER A 255 0.66 29.74 -12.86
CA SER A 255 1.97 29.07 -12.94
C SER A 255 1.89 27.64 -12.42
N CYS A 256 2.74 26.78 -12.97
CA CYS A 256 2.93 25.40 -12.53
C CYS A 256 4.09 25.25 -11.52
N ASP A 257 4.94 26.26 -11.43
CA ASP A 257 6.19 26.17 -10.69
C ASP A 257 5.95 26.18 -9.18
N LYS A 258 6.68 25.32 -8.48
CA LYS A 258 6.72 25.31 -7.01
C LYS A 258 7.37 26.60 -6.53
N ARG A 259 6.78 27.21 -5.50
CA ARG A 259 7.32 28.41 -4.84
C ARG A 259 8.05 28.00 -3.56
N ASN A 260 9.13 28.72 -3.24
CA ASN A 260 9.77 28.57 -1.94
C ASN A 260 8.83 29.10 -0.85
N ASN A 261 8.70 28.36 0.26
CA ASN A 261 7.85 28.72 1.39
C ASN A 261 6.39 28.97 0.99
N GLU A 262 5.84 28.13 0.10
CA GLU A 262 4.43 28.16 -0.28
C GLU A 262 3.53 27.95 0.94
N ALA A 263 2.63 28.92 1.17
CA ALA A 263 1.69 28.93 2.29
C ALA A 263 0.25 29.20 1.83
N GLU A 264 0.06 29.70 0.61
CA GLU A 264 -1.25 30.04 0.07
C GLU A 264 -1.98 28.80 -0.43
N LEU A 265 -1.27 27.87 -1.09
CA LEU A 265 -1.80 26.59 -1.57
C LEU A 265 -0.77 25.48 -1.44
N ILE A 266 -0.90 24.65 -0.41
CA ILE A 266 0.03 23.56 -0.13
C ILE A 266 -0.53 22.25 -0.68
N SER A 267 0.17 21.66 -1.64
CA SER A 267 -0.08 20.30 -2.11
C SER A 267 0.67 19.27 -1.26
N VAL A 268 -0.06 18.32 -0.68
CA VAL A 268 0.51 17.29 0.20
C VAL A 268 0.27 15.91 -0.39
N LEU A 269 1.31 15.09 -0.45
CA LEU A 269 1.23 13.68 -0.80
C LEU A 269 1.64 12.84 0.40
N VAL A 270 0.75 11.97 0.86
CA VAL A 270 1.00 10.99 1.91
C VAL A 270 1.13 9.61 1.27
N LEU A 271 2.22 8.91 1.59
CA LEU A 271 2.59 7.62 1.03
C LEU A 271 2.74 6.56 2.13
N THR A 272 2.78 5.30 1.71
CA THR A 272 3.24 4.16 2.51
C THR A 272 4.00 3.19 1.59
N GLU A 273 4.70 2.20 2.15
CA GLU A 273 5.56 1.25 1.42
C GLU A 273 6.58 1.96 0.49
N PHE A 274 7.25 3.02 0.97
CA PHE A 274 8.15 3.88 0.16
C PHE A 274 9.59 3.35 0.01
N SER A 275 10.00 2.40 0.84
CA SER A 275 11.41 1.98 1.03
C SER A 275 12.14 1.56 -0.26
N HIS A 276 11.41 1.03 -1.24
CA HIS A 276 11.95 0.49 -2.49
C HIS A 276 12.03 1.47 -3.66
N TRP A 277 11.71 2.75 -3.45
CA TRP A 277 11.63 3.73 -4.53
C TRP A 277 13.00 4.20 -5.04
N GLU A 278 13.15 4.18 -6.36
CA GLU A 278 14.31 4.78 -7.02
C GLU A 278 14.31 6.31 -6.89
N GLN A 279 15.51 6.90 -6.73
CA GLN A 279 15.69 8.35 -6.59
C GLN A 279 15.00 9.15 -7.70
N LYS A 280 15.00 8.65 -8.93
CA LYS A 280 14.33 9.28 -10.08
C LYS A 280 12.83 9.47 -9.82
N SER A 281 12.14 8.45 -9.30
CA SER A 281 10.71 8.51 -9.00
C SER A 281 10.41 9.45 -7.83
N GLN A 282 11.29 9.48 -6.83
CA GLN A 282 11.18 10.42 -5.71
C GLN A 282 11.35 11.88 -6.19
N ASN A 283 12.30 12.13 -7.07
CA ASN A 283 12.55 13.46 -7.62
C ASN A 283 11.34 14.00 -8.40
N MET A 284 10.60 13.13 -9.10
CA MET A 284 9.40 13.53 -9.85
C MET A 284 8.29 14.10 -8.96
N ILE A 285 8.00 13.45 -7.82
CA ILE A 285 6.97 13.95 -6.90
C ILE A 285 7.44 15.21 -6.17
N LYS A 286 8.72 15.25 -5.75
CA LYS A 286 9.31 16.41 -5.07
C LYS A 286 9.38 17.67 -5.93
N ALA A 287 9.43 17.53 -7.26
CA ALA A 287 9.49 18.66 -8.18
C ALA A 287 8.19 19.49 -8.21
N TYR A 288 7.03 18.86 -7.99
CA TYR A 288 5.74 19.51 -8.19
C TYR A 288 4.86 19.57 -6.95
N ILE A 289 5.03 18.62 -6.03
CA ILE A 289 4.27 18.54 -4.78
C ILE A 289 5.03 19.28 -3.68
N ASP A 290 4.31 20.07 -2.88
CA ASP A 290 4.90 20.93 -1.87
C ASP A 290 5.50 20.12 -0.72
N LYS A 291 4.74 19.13 -0.23
CA LYS A 291 5.17 18.22 0.84
C LYS A 291 4.87 16.77 0.52
N ASN A 292 5.86 15.90 0.78
CA ASN A 292 5.76 14.47 0.53
C ASN A 292 6.10 13.73 1.83
N PHE A 293 5.12 13.03 2.37
CA PHE A 293 5.23 12.30 3.63
C PHE A 293 5.12 10.80 3.43
N VAL A 294 5.75 10.04 4.33
CA VAL A 294 5.60 8.58 4.42
C VAL A 294 5.05 8.22 5.79
N VAL A 295 3.95 7.48 5.82
CA VAL A 295 3.52 6.74 7.01
C VAL A 295 4.23 5.40 7.00
N ARG A 296 4.97 5.14 8.08
CA ARG A 296 5.83 3.96 8.18
C ARG A 296 5.02 2.66 8.19
N ASP A 297 5.63 1.62 7.63
CA ASP A 297 5.02 0.31 7.46
C ASP A 297 4.65 -0.34 8.81
N ASP A 298 5.46 -0.14 9.85
CA ASP A 298 5.20 -0.65 11.21
C ASP A 298 3.94 -0.05 11.83
N LEU A 299 3.68 1.25 11.60
CA LEU A 299 2.46 1.90 12.06
C LEU A 299 1.21 1.40 11.31
N ILE A 300 1.33 1.17 10.00
CA ILE A 300 0.24 0.56 9.23
C ILE A 300 -0.07 -0.84 9.76
N VAL A 301 0.96 -1.66 9.97
CA VAL A 301 0.79 -3.02 10.50
C VAL A 301 0.14 -3.00 11.89
N ASP A 302 0.60 -2.15 12.80
CA ASP A 302 0.01 -1.98 14.13
C ASP A 302 -1.49 -1.60 14.04
N ALA A 303 -1.83 -0.63 13.19
CA ALA A 303 -3.23 -0.25 12.96
C ALA A 303 -4.06 -1.42 12.46
N PHE A 304 -3.56 -2.20 11.49
CA PHE A 304 -4.24 -3.41 11.02
C PHE A 304 -4.43 -4.44 12.13
N THR A 305 -3.42 -4.70 12.96
CA THR A 305 -3.49 -5.64 14.09
C THR A 305 -4.52 -5.21 15.11
N ARG A 306 -4.59 -3.92 15.43
CA ARG A 306 -5.59 -3.39 16.37
C ARG A 306 -7.01 -3.47 15.82
N PHE A 307 -7.21 -3.16 14.54
CA PHE A 307 -8.51 -3.32 13.89
C PHE A 307 -8.94 -4.78 13.86
N GLU A 308 -8.04 -5.70 13.52
CA GLU A 308 -8.29 -7.15 13.54
C GLU A 308 -8.68 -7.62 14.94
N ALA A 309 -7.96 -7.18 15.98
CA ALA A 309 -8.27 -7.51 17.37
C ALA A 309 -9.62 -6.94 17.85
N GLN A 310 -9.96 -5.71 17.46
CA GLN A 310 -11.19 -5.03 17.90
C GLN A 310 -12.44 -5.55 17.17
N PHE A 311 -12.35 -5.83 15.86
CA PHE A 311 -13.50 -6.09 15.01
C PHE A 311 -13.60 -7.53 14.48
N GLY A 312 -12.59 -8.39 14.75
CA GLY A 312 -12.58 -9.79 14.33
C GLY A 312 -12.63 -9.97 12.82
N GLU A 313 -13.28 -11.03 12.33
CA GLU A 313 -13.32 -11.40 10.91
C GLU A 313 -13.85 -10.28 9.97
N GLY A 314 -14.65 -9.35 10.49
CA GLY A 314 -15.22 -8.23 9.72
C GLY A 314 -14.35 -6.97 9.65
N PHE A 315 -13.15 -6.95 10.26
CA PHE A 315 -12.37 -5.72 10.40
C PHE A 315 -12.01 -5.06 9.05
N TYR A 316 -11.84 -5.86 7.99
CA TYR A 316 -11.42 -5.38 6.66
C TYR A 316 -12.44 -4.41 6.05
N GLU A 317 -13.73 -4.60 6.33
CA GLU A 317 -14.83 -3.74 5.87
C GLU A 317 -14.92 -2.44 6.69
N LYS A 318 -14.41 -2.46 7.93
CA LYS A 318 -14.38 -1.30 8.83
C LYS A 318 -13.31 -0.27 8.47
N ILE A 319 -12.25 -0.68 7.75
CA ILE A 319 -11.19 0.23 7.31
C ILE A 319 -11.67 0.98 6.06
N THR A 320 -12.43 2.05 6.27
CA THR A 320 -12.86 3.02 5.24
C THR A 320 -13.09 4.40 5.87
N LYS A 321 -12.96 5.48 5.10
CA LYS A 321 -13.33 6.83 5.54
C LYS A 321 -14.82 6.93 5.93
N ALA A 322 -15.70 6.22 5.24
CA ALA A 322 -17.13 6.19 5.56
C ALA A 322 -17.42 5.57 6.94
N CYS A 323 -16.71 4.50 7.30
CA CYS A 323 -16.79 3.94 8.65
C CYS A 323 -16.14 4.86 9.69
N PHE A 324 -15.03 5.54 9.36
CA PHE A 324 -14.44 6.53 10.27
C PHE A 324 -15.41 7.67 10.64
N GLU A 325 -16.34 8.01 9.76
CA GLU A 325 -17.36 9.03 10.04
C GLU A 325 -18.60 8.49 10.75
N SER A 326 -19.05 7.30 10.37
CA SER A 326 -20.34 6.75 10.82
C SER A 326 -20.25 5.77 11.99
N ASP A 327 -19.06 5.22 12.28
CA ASP A 327 -18.82 4.24 13.33
C ASP A 327 -17.87 4.83 14.39
N GLU A 328 -18.43 5.12 15.57
CA GLU A 328 -17.72 5.75 16.69
C GLU A 328 -16.53 4.91 17.16
N GLU A 329 -16.64 3.57 17.14
CA GLU A 329 -15.56 2.69 17.58
C GLU A 329 -14.40 2.67 16.56
N VAL A 330 -14.71 2.72 15.26
CA VAL A 330 -13.69 2.87 14.22
C VAL A 330 -12.97 4.21 14.37
N ARG A 331 -13.73 5.30 14.57
CA ARG A 331 -13.17 6.64 14.76
C ARG A 331 -12.25 6.69 15.99
N LYS A 332 -12.74 6.17 17.11
CA LYS A 332 -12.01 6.13 18.38
C LYS A 332 -10.73 5.32 18.27
N LEU A 333 -10.76 4.15 17.63
CA LEU A 333 -9.59 3.30 17.45
C LEU A 333 -8.54 3.98 16.56
N ALA A 334 -8.95 4.55 15.42
CA ALA A 334 -8.03 5.26 14.54
C ALA A 334 -7.42 6.50 15.22
N LEU A 335 -8.21 7.26 15.97
CA LEU A 335 -7.70 8.37 16.79
C LEU A 335 -6.73 7.90 17.87
N GLN A 336 -7.01 6.78 18.53
CA GLN A 336 -6.13 6.20 19.53
C GLN A 336 -4.75 5.88 18.93
N VAL A 337 -4.72 5.17 17.79
CA VAL A 337 -3.48 4.85 17.08
C VAL A 337 -2.67 6.11 16.81
N VAL A 338 -3.30 7.16 16.27
CA VAL A 338 -2.61 8.42 15.97
C VAL A 338 -2.16 9.18 17.24
N ASN A 339 -2.98 9.16 18.29
CA ASN A 339 -2.71 9.87 19.54
C ASN A 339 -1.55 9.26 20.34
N GLU A 340 -1.34 7.95 20.27
CA GLU A 340 -0.17 7.28 20.88
C GLU A 340 1.16 7.78 20.29
N HIS A 341 1.13 8.36 19.09
CA HIS A 341 2.26 9.05 18.46
C HIS A 341 2.15 10.57 18.54
N GLU A 342 1.27 11.13 19.37
CA GLU A 342 1.01 12.58 19.48
C GLU A 342 0.64 13.26 18.15
N GLY A 343 0.10 12.49 17.18
CA GLY A 343 -0.16 12.94 15.81
C GLY A 343 1.05 12.87 14.86
N LYS A 344 2.24 12.53 15.36
CA LYS A 344 3.50 12.51 14.63
C LYS A 344 3.65 11.18 13.90
N ILE A 345 2.96 11.05 12.77
CA ILE A 345 2.93 9.83 11.96
C ILE A 345 3.51 10.01 10.55
N PHE A 346 3.88 11.24 10.19
CA PHE A 346 4.27 11.61 8.83
C PHE A 346 5.77 11.86 8.73
N LEU A 347 6.54 10.89 8.24
CA LEU A 347 7.96 11.08 7.94
C LEU A 347 8.12 11.99 6.71
N ASP A 348 8.65 13.20 6.90
CA ASP A 348 8.90 14.15 5.81
C ASP A 348 10.09 13.69 4.96
N LEU A 349 9.88 13.55 3.64
CA LEU A 349 10.95 13.15 2.74
C LEU A 349 12.00 14.23 2.51
N ASP A 350 11.75 15.48 2.90
CA ASP A 350 12.69 16.59 2.71
C ASP A 350 13.78 16.60 3.80
N ASP A 351 13.43 16.39 5.06
CA ASP A 351 14.35 16.45 6.21
C ASP A 351 14.45 15.16 7.03
N GLY A 352 13.59 14.17 6.78
CA GLY A 352 13.61 12.89 7.49
C GLY A 352 13.04 12.96 8.91
N GLU A 353 12.39 14.06 9.30
CA GLU A 353 11.73 14.18 10.59
C GLU A 353 10.30 13.64 10.54
N ILE A 354 9.84 13.05 11.65
CA ILE A 354 8.46 12.59 11.79
C ILE A 354 7.63 13.76 12.32
N LYS A 355 6.58 14.13 11.59
CA LYS A 355 5.80 15.34 11.84
C LYS A 355 4.33 15.04 12.04
N ARG A 356 3.64 16.00 12.66
CA ARG A 356 2.18 16.10 12.73
C ARG A 356 1.69 17.28 11.89
N PHE A 357 0.45 17.22 11.45
CA PHE A 357 -0.22 18.38 10.88
C PHE A 357 -0.72 19.28 12.00
N ALA A 358 -0.56 20.59 11.84
CA ALA A 358 -1.08 21.59 12.76
C ALA A 358 -1.53 22.83 11.99
N PHE A 359 -2.27 23.72 12.67
CA PHE A 359 -2.73 24.98 12.10
C PHE A 359 -2.26 26.14 12.97
N VAL A 360 -1.38 26.98 12.43
CA VAL A 360 -0.77 28.10 13.16
C VAL A 360 -0.85 29.35 12.30
N ASP A 361 -1.35 30.44 12.89
CA ASP A 361 -1.46 31.76 12.26
C ASP A 361 -2.12 31.75 10.86
N GLY A 362 -3.15 30.91 10.69
CA GLY A 362 -3.87 30.82 9.42
C GLY A 362 -3.28 29.85 8.40
N ASN A 363 -2.21 29.13 8.73
CA ASN A 363 -1.47 28.28 7.79
C ASN A 363 -1.41 26.82 8.25
N LEU A 364 -1.37 25.89 7.29
CA LEU A 364 -0.96 24.52 7.55
C LEU A 364 0.54 24.50 7.86
N VAL A 365 0.88 23.95 9.02
CA VAL A 365 2.27 23.75 9.43
C VAL A 365 2.52 22.28 9.77
N PHE A 366 3.79 21.89 9.74
CA PHE A 366 4.24 20.53 9.98
C PHE A 366 5.22 20.55 11.15
N GLU A 367 4.79 20.06 12.30
CA GLU A 367 5.53 20.15 13.57
C GLU A 367 6.17 18.81 13.93
N VAL A 368 7.39 18.87 14.46
CA VAL A 368 8.19 17.71 14.92
C VAL A 368 7.71 17.16 16.25
#